data_AF-A0A1V2QJV6-F1
#
_entry.id   AF-A0A1V2QJV6-F1
#
_cell.length_a   1.000
_cell.length_b   1.000
_cell.length_c   1.000
_cell.angle_alpha   90.00
_cell.angle_beta   90.00
_cell.angle_gamma   90.00
#
_symmetry.space_group_name_H-M   'P 1'
#
loop_
_entity.id
_entity.type
_entity.pdbx_description
1 polymer ?
#
loop_
_entity_poly.entity_id
_entity_poly.type
_entity_poly.pdbx_seq_one_letter_code
_entity_poly.pdbx_strand_id
1 'polypeptide(L)'
;MGKANRRKRRQAAAQSKRGQAWAEQWTEQEQARRAARAATKPKADPNWFQRQKVGTQVLVVLGAVVAAVGGHFVLWGSVFPVLGEAVGRVPVVSTVVGWLFGGGAFMAWGVVGVNHATAKPGTKAGLQVVAWSWTVVAVMLFPTEYANDVSLPVDFWAGVYAGAYGVIMSPLALIVAGLGWWLLVNKLFGYKKELGHQAFGWICVGYATLLLIWGSTLLRM
;
A
#
# COMPACT_ATOMS: atom_id res chain seq x y z
N MET A 1 28.06 58.61 29.92
CA MET A 1 27.98 57.44 29.00
C MET A 1 29.10 57.50 27.98
N GLY A 2 30.09 56.61 28.07
CA GLY A 2 31.37 56.72 27.35
C GLY A 2 31.32 56.41 25.84
N LYS A 3 32.22 57.05 25.07
CA LYS A 3 32.39 56.89 23.61
C LYS A 3 32.52 55.41 23.17
N ALA A 4 33.04 54.53 24.04
CA ALA A 4 33.15 53.09 23.79
C ALA A 4 31.78 52.40 23.59
N ASN A 5 30.75 52.78 24.34
CA ASN A 5 29.40 52.19 24.21
C ASN A 5 28.70 52.58 22.91
N ARG A 6 28.96 53.78 22.38
CA ARG A 6 28.46 54.19 21.05
C ARG A 6 29.10 53.40 19.93
N ARG A 7 30.41 53.08 20.03
CA ARG A 7 31.14 52.29 19.02
C ARG A 7 30.63 50.84 18.99
N LYS A 8 30.40 50.24 20.16
CA LYS A 8 29.86 48.88 20.31
C LYS A 8 28.43 48.76 19.75
N ARG A 9 27.56 49.75 20.01
CA ARG A 9 26.20 49.80 19.41
C ARG A 9 26.22 49.95 17.89
N ARG A 10 27.14 50.75 17.33
CA ARG A 10 27.28 50.90 15.86
C ARG A 10 27.77 49.60 15.20
N GLN A 11 28.68 48.87 15.84
CA GLN A 11 29.15 47.57 15.34
C GLN A 11 28.04 46.51 15.38
N ALA A 12 27.26 46.46 16.47
CA ALA A 12 26.12 45.54 16.58
C ALA A 12 25.04 45.84 15.52
N ALA A 13 24.72 47.11 15.27
CA ALA A 13 23.77 47.50 14.23
C ALA A 13 24.27 47.20 12.80
N ALA A 14 25.58 47.32 12.56
CA ALA A 14 26.19 46.95 11.28
C ALA A 14 26.17 45.43 11.05
N GLN A 15 26.39 44.64 12.11
CA GLN A 15 26.29 43.18 12.04
C GLN A 15 24.85 42.70 11.86
N SER A 16 23.87 43.32 12.52
CA SER A 16 22.45 42.94 12.34
C SER A 16 21.96 43.24 10.92
N LYS A 17 22.35 44.38 10.33
CA LYS A 17 22.02 44.72 8.95
C LYS A 17 22.63 43.75 7.94
N ARG A 18 23.88 43.30 8.16
CA ARG A 18 24.51 42.26 7.33
C ARG A 18 23.80 40.91 7.46
N GLY A 19 23.37 40.54 8.66
CA GLY A 19 22.61 39.30 8.90
C GLY A 19 21.24 39.30 8.23
N GLN A 20 20.53 40.44 8.26
CA GLN A 20 19.24 40.60 7.58
C GLN A 20 19.38 40.55 6.06
N ALA A 21 20.34 41.28 5.49
CA ALA A 21 20.60 41.26 4.04
C ALA A 21 21.01 39.86 3.55
N TRP A 22 21.78 39.12 4.36
CA TRP A 22 22.16 37.74 4.03
C TRP A 22 20.98 36.77 4.09
N ALA A 23 20.07 36.95 5.05
CA ALA A 23 18.84 36.15 5.15
C ALA A 23 17.88 36.40 3.98
N GLU A 24 17.69 37.67 3.60
CA GLU A 24 16.88 38.06 2.43
C GLU A 24 17.45 37.44 1.15
N GLN A 25 18.76 37.58 0.93
CA GLN A 25 19.44 37.01 -0.24
C GLN A 25 19.37 35.48 -0.29
N TRP A 26 19.44 34.81 0.87
CA TRP A 26 19.25 33.37 0.97
C TRP A 26 17.83 32.96 0.62
N THR A 27 16.81 33.68 1.10
CA THR A 27 15.41 33.41 0.76
C THR A 27 15.12 33.59 -0.73
N GLU A 28 15.68 34.62 -1.37
CA GLU A 28 15.56 34.84 -2.81
C GLU A 28 16.23 33.72 -3.61
N GLN A 29 17.43 33.29 -3.20
CA GLN A 29 18.11 32.14 -3.84
C GLN A 29 17.35 30.83 -3.66
N GLU A 30 16.77 30.58 -2.48
CA GLU A 30 15.98 29.38 -2.20
C GLU A 30 14.71 29.37 -3.05
N GLN A 31 14.03 30.51 -3.18
CA GLN A 31 12.87 30.67 -4.05
C GLN A 31 13.24 30.51 -5.53
N ALA A 32 14.33 31.12 -5.99
CA ALA A 32 14.83 30.96 -7.35
C ALA A 32 15.20 29.50 -7.65
N ARG A 33 15.82 28.79 -6.71
CA ARG A 33 16.12 27.35 -6.83
C ARG A 33 14.86 26.49 -6.84
N ARG A 34 13.85 26.82 -6.03
CA ARG A 34 12.55 26.13 -6.05
C ARG A 34 11.81 26.37 -7.36
N ALA A 35 11.81 27.60 -7.87
CA ALA A 35 11.24 27.95 -9.17
C ALA A 35 11.97 27.24 -10.32
N ALA A 36 13.31 27.21 -10.30
CA ALA A 36 14.11 26.48 -11.29
C ALA A 36 13.87 24.97 -11.25
N ARG A 37 13.73 24.38 -10.05
CA ARG A 37 13.37 22.95 -9.87
C ARG A 37 11.94 22.64 -10.29
N ALA A 38 11.00 23.57 -10.10
CA ALA A 38 9.63 23.44 -10.56
C ALA A 38 9.54 23.55 -12.09
N ALA A 39 10.35 24.44 -12.70
CA ALA A 39 10.42 24.63 -14.14
C ALA A 39 11.11 23.45 -14.87
N THR A 40 12.03 22.76 -14.21
CA THR A 40 12.74 21.58 -14.76
C THR A 40 12.07 20.26 -14.44
N LYS A 41 11.00 20.22 -13.63
CA LYS A 41 10.21 19.01 -13.47
C LYS A 41 9.53 18.72 -14.83
N PRO A 42 9.89 17.62 -15.52
CA PRO A 42 9.17 17.26 -16.73
C PRO A 42 7.70 17.11 -16.35
N LYS A 43 6.84 17.87 -17.02
CA LYS A 43 5.39 17.78 -16.85
C LYS A 43 5.06 16.33 -17.20
N ALA A 44 4.72 15.52 -16.18
CA ALA A 44 4.47 14.11 -16.39
C ALA A 44 3.38 13.99 -17.45
N ASP A 45 3.65 13.22 -18.50
CA ASP A 45 2.66 13.00 -19.55
C ASP A 45 1.38 12.48 -18.90
N PRO A 46 0.22 13.08 -19.19
CA PRO A 46 -1.03 12.64 -18.59
C PRO A 46 -1.24 11.17 -18.94
N ASN A 47 -1.64 10.37 -17.94
CA ASN A 47 -1.89 8.95 -18.16
C ASN A 47 -3.12 8.75 -19.06
N TRP A 48 -3.32 7.54 -19.59
CA TRP A 48 -4.42 7.27 -20.53
C TRP A 48 -5.79 7.73 -20.02
N PHE A 49 -6.06 7.54 -18.72
CA PHE A 49 -7.33 7.92 -18.09
C PHE A 49 -7.50 9.45 -18.05
N GLN A 50 -6.44 10.18 -17.69
CA GLN A 50 -6.40 11.65 -17.69
C GLN A 50 -6.56 12.26 -19.08
N ARG A 51 -6.24 11.51 -20.15
CA ARG A 51 -6.47 11.94 -21.54
C ARG A 51 -7.93 11.79 -21.99
N GLN A 52 -8.75 11.05 -21.25
CA GLN A 52 -10.16 10.85 -21.62
C GLN A 52 -11.00 12.09 -21.30
N LYS A 53 -12.13 12.23 -22.00
CA LYS A 53 -13.14 13.25 -21.67
C LYS A 53 -13.70 12.98 -20.27
N VAL A 54 -14.07 14.04 -19.54
CA VAL A 54 -14.61 13.94 -18.18
C VAL A 54 -15.80 12.97 -18.10
N GLY A 55 -16.72 13.00 -19.08
CA GLY A 55 -17.84 12.06 -19.13
C GLY A 55 -17.42 10.59 -19.23
N THR A 56 -16.39 10.28 -20.02
CA THR A 56 -15.82 8.93 -20.12
C THR A 56 -15.15 8.51 -18.81
N GLN A 57 -14.44 9.43 -18.15
CA GLN A 57 -13.83 9.15 -16.84
C GLN A 57 -14.90 8.79 -15.80
N VAL A 58 -15.98 9.58 -15.74
CA VAL A 58 -17.12 9.33 -14.85
C VAL A 58 -17.76 7.98 -15.15
N LEU A 59 -18.01 7.65 -16.42
CA LEU A 59 -18.60 6.37 -16.81
C LEU A 59 -17.71 5.18 -16.46
N VAL A 60 -16.40 5.30 -16.64
CA VAL A 60 -15.44 4.24 -16.25
C VAL A 60 -15.47 4.03 -14.74
N VAL A 61 -15.50 5.11 -13.95
CA VAL A 61 -15.58 5.01 -12.48
C VAL A 61 -16.91 4.40 -12.05
N LEU A 62 -18.03 4.88 -12.58
CA LEU A 62 -19.36 4.33 -12.29
C LEU A 62 -19.45 2.85 -12.67
N GLY A 63 -18.95 2.48 -13.86
CA GLY A 63 -18.89 1.10 -14.31
C GLY A 63 -18.04 0.22 -13.39
N ALA A 64 -16.88 0.72 -12.93
CA ALA A 64 -16.04 0.02 -11.97
C ALA A 64 -16.72 -0.16 -10.61
N VAL A 65 -17.45 0.85 -10.13
CA VAL A 65 -18.23 0.76 -8.87
C VAL A 65 -19.37 -0.25 -9.00
N VAL A 66 -20.14 -0.20 -10.08
CA VAL A 66 -21.23 -1.17 -10.33
C VAL A 66 -20.67 -2.59 -10.45
N ALA A 67 -19.55 -2.78 -11.15
CA ALA A 67 -18.87 -4.07 -11.24
C ALA A 67 -18.34 -4.53 -9.86
N ALA A 68 -17.84 -3.60 -9.03
CA ALA A 68 -17.37 -3.93 -7.69
C ALA A 68 -18.51 -4.39 -6.78
N VAL A 69 -19.62 -3.65 -6.76
CA VAL A 69 -20.82 -3.98 -5.97
C VAL A 69 -21.47 -5.26 -6.48
N GLY A 70 -21.71 -5.37 -7.79
CA GLY A 70 -22.27 -6.58 -8.40
C GLY A 70 -21.38 -7.79 -8.19
N GLY A 71 -20.06 -7.63 -8.33
CA GLY A 71 -19.07 -8.66 -8.06
C GLY A 71 -19.09 -9.13 -6.61
N HIS A 72 -19.23 -8.22 -5.64
CA HIS A 72 -19.39 -8.58 -4.23
C HIS A 72 -20.62 -9.47 -4.00
N PHE A 73 -21.78 -9.09 -4.53
CA PHE A 73 -23.00 -9.91 -4.37
C PHE A 73 -22.89 -11.26 -5.08
N VAL A 74 -22.30 -11.33 -6.28
CA VAL A 74 -22.07 -12.61 -6.98
C VAL A 74 -21.09 -13.49 -6.21
N LEU A 75 -20.03 -12.91 -5.65
CA LEU A 75 -19.03 -13.63 -4.87
C LEU A 75 -19.66 -14.28 -3.63
N TRP A 76 -20.38 -13.50 -2.84
CA TRP A 76 -21.00 -13.96 -1.60
C TRP A 76 -22.24 -14.81 -1.82
N GLY A 77 -23.10 -14.45 -2.78
CA GLY A 77 -24.37 -15.13 -3.03
C GLY A 77 -24.28 -16.36 -3.93
N SER A 78 -23.18 -16.56 -4.66
CA SER A 78 -23.06 -17.68 -5.60
C SER A 78 -21.72 -18.41 -5.52
N VAL A 79 -20.60 -17.69 -5.55
CA VAL A 79 -19.27 -18.34 -5.62
C VAL A 79 -18.91 -19.02 -4.30
N PHE A 80 -19.07 -18.33 -3.17
CA PHE A 80 -18.70 -18.87 -1.86
C PHE A 80 -19.55 -20.05 -1.40
N PRO A 81 -20.89 -20.04 -1.56
CA PRO A 81 -21.70 -21.22 -1.25
C PRO A 81 -21.21 -22.46 -1.99
N VAL A 82 -21.01 -22.35 -3.31
CA VAL A 82 -20.55 -23.47 -4.15
C VAL A 82 -19.17 -23.97 -3.73
N LEU A 83 -18.23 -23.05 -3.46
CA LEU A 83 -16.90 -23.43 -2.99
C LEU A 83 -16.95 -24.05 -1.60
N GLY A 84 -17.71 -23.46 -0.67
CA GLY A 84 -17.91 -23.95 0.68
C GLY A 84 -18.44 -25.38 0.70
N GLU A 85 -19.45 -25.69 -0.12
CA GLU A 85 -19.97 -27.05 -0.29
C GLU A 85 -18.90 -28.01 -0.86
N ALA A 86 -18.16 -27.56 -1.88
CA ALA A 86 -17.17 -28.39 -2.55
C ALA A 86 -16.00 -28.77 -1.63
N VAL A 87 -15.55 -27.87 -0.75
CA VAL A 87 -14.36 -28.10 0.09
C VAL A 87 -14.66 -28.27 1.58
N GLY A 88 -15.91 -28.13 2.00
CA GLY A 88 -16.32 -28.20 3.41
C GLY A 88 -16.06 -29.55 4.09
N ARG A 89 -15.83 -30.62 3.32
CA ARG A 89 -15.51 -31.96 3.85
C ARG A 89 -14.10 -32.08 4.43
N VAL A 90 -13.17 -31.23 3.99
CA VAL A 90 -11.77 -31.28 4.43
C VAL A 90 -11.42 -29.94 5.07
N PRO A 91 -11.43 -29.83 6.40
CA PRO A 91 -11.21 -28.58 7.14
C PRO A 91 -10.03 -27.76 6.64
N VAL A 92 -8.87 -28.41 6.44
CA VAL A 92 -7.66 -27.75 5.96
C VAL A 92 -7.85 -27.14 4.56
N VAL A 93 -8.47 -27.87 3.65
CA VAL A 93 -8.73 -27.38 2.29
C VAL A 93 -9.75 -26.24 2.33
N SER A 94 -10.77 -26.37 3.17
CA SER A 94 -11.77 -25.33 3.41
C SER A 94 -11.16 -24.00 3.85
N THR A 95 -10.27 -24.04 4.85
CA THR A 95 -9.53 -22.85 5.31
C THR A 95 -8.62 -22.28 4.23
N VAL A 96 -7.88 -23.12 3.51
CA VAL A 96 -6.99 -22.67 2.43
C VAL A 96 -7.80 -21.95 1.35
N VAL A 97 -8.94 -22.51 0.93
CA VAL A 97 -9.78 -21.90 -0.11
C VAL A 97 -10.39 -20.59 0.36
N GLY A 98 -10.89 -20.51 1.60
CA GLY A 98 -11.35 -19.23 2.16
C GLY A 98 -10.24 -18.18 2.22
N TRP A 99 -9.01 -18.59 2.57
CA TRP A 99 -7.85 -17.71 2.65
C TRP A 99 -7.38 -17.18 1.28
N LEU A 100 -7.51 -17.98 0.22
CA LEU A 100 -6.98 -17.65 -1.12
C LEU A 100 -7.38 -16.25 -1.59
N PHE A 101 -8.60 -15.83 -1.29
CA PHE A 101 -9.11 -14.55 -1.77
C PHE A 101 -8.38 -13.35 -1.16
N GLY A 102 -8.04 -13.39 0.13
CA GLY A 102 -7.31 -12.31 0.81
C GLY A 102 -5.79 -12.52 0.74
N GLY A 103 -5.33 -13.72 1.10
CA GLY A 103 -3.91 -14.08 1.08
C GLY A 103 -3.32 -14.14 -0.32
N GLY A 104 -4.11 -14.52 -1.33
CA GLY A 104 -3.69 -14.57 -2.74
C GLY A 104 -3.29 -13.21 -3.28
N ALA A 105 -3.92 -12.11 -2.83
CA ALA A 105 -3.49 -10.76 -3.19
C ALA A 105 -2.08 -10.45 -2.70
N PHE A 106 -1.78 -10.79 -1.44
CA PHE A 106 -0.43 -10.61 -0.88
C PHE A 106 0.59 -11.54 -1.54
N MET A 107 0.22 -12.79 -1.83
CA MET A 107 1.09 -13.70 -2.59
C MET A 107 1.40 -13.16 -3.99
N ALA A 108 0.40 -12.63 -4.71
CA ALA A 108 0.59 -12.07 -6.04
C ALA A 108 1.52 -10.85 -6.03
N TRP A 109 1.33 -9.93 -5.08
CA TRP A 109 2.27 -8.82 -4.87
C TRP A 109 3.66 -9.30 -4.42
N GLY A 110 3.72 -10.37 -3.64
CA GLY A 110 4.95 -11.05 -3.26
C GLY A 110 5.75 -11.53 -4.47
N VAL A 111 5.08 -12.23 -5.39
CA VAL A 111 5.67 -12.71 -6.65
C VAL A 111 6.14 -11.55 -7.53
N VAL A 112 5.36 -10.46 -7.63
CA VAL A 112 5.77 -9.23 -8.33
C VAL A 112 7.06 -8.67 -7.72
N GLY A 113 7.13 -8.56 -6.40
CA GLY A 113 8.28 -8.01 -5.68
C GLY A 113 9.54 -8.85 -5.84
N VAL A 114 9.43 -10.17 -5.64
CA VAL A 114 10.56 -11.11 -5.76
C VAL A 114 11.14 -11.13 -7.18
N ASN A 115 10.27 -11.05 -8.19
CA ASN A 115 10.70 -11.10 -9.60
C ASN A 115 10.94 -9.72 -10.22
N HIS A 116 10.85 -8.64 -9.46
CA HIS A 116 10.88 -7.27 -9.99
C HIS A 116 12.13 -6.94 -10.80
N ALA A 117 13.28 -7.49 -10.40
CA ALA A 117 14.58 -7.24 -11.04
C ALA A 117 14.93 -8.24 -12.15
N THR A 118 14.29 -9.42 -12.18
CA THR A 118 14.65 -10.53 -13.07
C THR A 118 13.64 -10.73 -14.21
N ALA A 119 12.38 -10.31 -14.02
CA ALA A 119 11.33 -10.47 -15.01
C ALA A 119 11.47 -9.49 -16.18
N LYS A 120 11.17 -9.97 -17.39
CA LYS A 120 11.04 -9.14 -18.58
C LYS A 120 9.89 -8.13 -18.41
N PRO A 121 9.91 -6.96 -19.07
CA PRO A 121 8.88 -5.93 -18.90
C PRO A 121 7.45 -6.41 -19.15
N GLY A 122 7.23 -7.24 -20.18
CA GLY A 122 5.90 -7.81 -20.48
C GLY A 122 5.41 -8.77 -19.39
N THR A 123 6.30 -9.61 -18.86
CA THR A 123 5.98 -10.52 -17.74
C THR A 123 5.64 -9.73 -16.48
N LYS A 124 6.39 -8.65 -16.20
CA LYS A 124 6.14 -7.78 -15.06
C LYS A 124 4.77 -7.11 -15.15
N ALA A 125 4.40 -6.61 -16.33
CA ALA A 125 3.07 -6.04 -16.56
C ALA A 125 1.96 -7.08 -16.32
N GLY A 126 2.13 -8.31 -16.83
CA GLY A 126 1.21 -9.42 -16.57
C GLY A 126 1.06 -9.75 -15.08
N LEU A 127 2.18 -9.86 -14.36
CA LEU A 127 2.17 -10.10 -12.90
C LEU A 127 1.49 -8.97 -12.14
N GLN A 128 1.69 -7.72 -12.54
CA GLN A 128 1.01 -6.56 -11.94
C GLN A 128 -0.49 -6.59 -12.20
N VAL A 129 -0.93 -6.96 -13.40
CA VAL A 129 -2.35 -7.15 -13.71
C VAL A 129 -2.95 -8.20 -12.79
N VAL A 130 -2.30 -9.37 -12.65
CA VAL A 130 -2.75 -10.43 -11.75
C VAL A 130 -2.83 -9.94 -10.29
N ALA A 131 -1.80 -9.23 -9.80
CA ALA A 131 -1.78 -8.71 -8.43
C ALA A 131 -2.90 -7.70 -8.17
N TRP A 132 -3.17 -6.81 -9.13
CA TRP A 132 -4.30 -5.89 -9.05
C TRP A 132 -5.64 -6.60 -9.10
N SER A 133 -5.82 -7.61 -9.96
CA SER A 133 -7.03 -8.41 -10.01
C SER A 133 -7.32 -9.09 -8.66
N TRP A 134 -6.31 -9.71 -8.05
CA TRP A 134 -6.47 -10.29 -6.71
C TRP A 134 -6.73 -9.23 -5.63
N THR A 135 -6.16 -8.04 -5.75
CA THR A 135 -6.42 -6.95 -4.80
C THR A 135 -7.88 -6.51 -4.86
N VAL A 136 -8.45 -6.41 -6.06
CA VAL A 136 -9.89 -6.09 -6.23
C VAL A 136 -10.75 -7.17 -5.57
N VAL A 137 -10.44 -8.45 -5.83
CA VAL A 137 -11.15 -9.58 -5.21
C VAL A 137 -11.03 -9.54 -3.68
N ALA A 138 -9.83 -9.27 -3.16
CA ALA A 138 -9.57 -9.20 -1.72
C ALA A 138 -10.37 -8.07 -1.04
N VAL A 139 -10.54 -6.92 -1.70
CA VAL A 139 -11.37 -5.82 -1.19
C VAL A 139 -12.85 -6.21 -1.16
N MET A 140 -13.33 -7.04 -2.10
CA MET A 140 -14.71 -7.53 -2.09
C MET A 140 -15.01 -8.52 -0.95
N LEU A 141 -13.99 -9.00 -0.23
CA LEU A 141 -14.17 -9.91 0.91
C LEU A 141 -14.62 -9.23 2.18
N PHE A 142 -14.71 -7.91 2.21
CA PHE A 142 -15.20 -7.21 3.38
C PHE A 142 -16.57 -7.78 3.79
N PRO A 143 -16.68 -8.40 4.97
CA PRO A 143 -17.92 -9.01 5.39
C PRO A 143 -18.93 -7.89 5.64
N THR A 144 -20.02 -7.91 4.88
CA THR A 144 -21.18 -7.04 5.05
C THR A 144 -22.26 -7.78 5.83
N GLU A 145 -23.32 -7.10 6.28
CA GLU A 145 -24.44 -7.79 6.93
C GLU A 145 -25.02 -8.91 6.04
N TYR A 146 -25.05 -8.69 4.72
CA TYR A 146 -25.44 -9.70 3.73
C TYR A 146 -24.58 -10.97 3.78
N ALA A 147 -23.27 -10.82 4.02
CA ALA A 147 -22.35 -11.95 4.09
C ALA A 147 -22.65 -12.85 5.30
N ASN A 148 -23.16 -12.28 6.41
CA ASN A 148 -23.44 -13.03 7.63
C ASN A 148 -24.62 -14.00 7.50
N ASP A 149 -25.53 -13.76 6.55
CA ASP A 149 -26.67 -14.64 6.27
C ASP A 149 -26.28 -15.86 5.40
N VAL A 150 -25.04 -15.91 4.90
CA VAL A 150 -24.55 -17.01 4.06
C VAL A 150 -24.01 -18.15 4.94
N SER A 151 -24.65 -19.31 4.85
CA SER A 151 -24.19 -20.52 5.53
C SER A 151 -22.97 -21.11 4.81
N LEU A 152 -21.81 -21.05 5.45
CA LEU A 152 -20.56 -21.65 4.97
C LEU A 152 -19.93 -22.49 6.09
N PRO A 153 -19.11 -23.50 5.75
CA PRO A 153 -18.34 -24.23 6.75
C PRO A 153 -17.51 -23.28 7.61
N VAL A 154 -17.43 -23.56 8.91
CA VAL A 154 -16.68 -22.74 9.88
C VAL A 154 -15.22 -22.55 9.45
N ASP A 155 -14.56 -23.62 8.97
CA ASP A 155 -13.18 -23.54 8.48
C ASP A 155 -13.03 -22.63 7.26
N PHE A 156 -14.04 -22.56 6.38
CA PHE A 156 -14.07 -21.66 5.23
C PHE A 156 -14.14 -20.20 5.70
N TRP A 157 -15.06 -19.92 6.63
CA TRP A 157 -15.19 -18.62 7.29
C TRP A 157 -13.88 -18.20 7.96
N ALA A 158 -13.18 -19.12 8.62
CA ALA A 158 -11.88 -18.87 9.25
C ALA A 158 -10.87 -18.31 8.24
N GLY A 159 -10.79 -18.95 7.06
CA GLY A 159 -9.93 -18.51 5.97
C GLY A 159 -10.34 -17.14 5.41
N VAL A 160 -11.64 -16.94 5.15
CA VAL A 160 -12.17 -15.68 4.61
C VAL A 160 -11.93 -14.52 5.57
N TYR A 161 -12.22 -14.70 6.87
CA TYR A 161 -11.98 -13.67 7.89
C TYR A 161 -10.51 -13.35 8.04
N ALA A 162 -9.62 -14.34 8.10
CA ALA A 162 -8.19 -14.09 8.17
C ALA A 162 -7.70 -13.30 6.94
N GLY A 163 -8.23 -13.62 5.76
CA GLY A 163 -7.98 -12.85 4.54
C GLY A 163 -8.50 -11.41 4.64
N ALA A 164 -9.78 -11.21 4.94
CA ALA A 164 -10.43 -9.91 4.98
C ALA A 164 -9.81 -8.99 6.05
N TYR A 165 -9.67 -9.46 7.30
CA TYR A 165 -9.01 -8.70 8.36
C TYR A 165 -7.53 -8.49 8.05
N GLY A 166 -6.87 -9.45 7.41
CA GLY A 166 -5.50 -9.29 6.94
C GLY A 166 -5.34 -8.15 5.92
N VAL A 167 -6.30 -7.98 5.01
CA VAL A 167 -6.34 -6.85 4.07
C VAL A 167 -6.56 -5.53 4.82
N ILE A 168 -7.49 -5.49 5.76
CA ILE A 168 -7.81 -4.30 6.57
C ILE A 168 -6.59 -3.85 7.38
N MET A 169 -5.91 -4.79 8.03
CA MET A 169 -4.78 -4.54 8.90
C MET A 169 -3.47 -4.32 8.12
N SER A 170 -3.47 -4.51 6.81
CA SER A 170 -2.27 -4.39 5.98
C SER A 170 -1.57 -3.03 6.04
N PRO A 171 -2.26 -1.86 6.11
CA PRO A 171 -1.56 -0.58 6.28
C PRO A 171 -0.80 -0.52 7.59
N LEU A 172 -1.39 -1.04 8.67
CA LEU A 172 -0.75 -1.12 9.98
C LEU A 172 0.43 -2.10 9.97
N ALA A 173 0.25 -3.27 9.35
CA ALA A 173 1.31 -4.27 9.21
C ALA A 173 2.50 -3.74 8.41
N LEU A 174 2.25 -2.97 7.34
CA LEU A 174 3.30 -2.32 6.55
C LEU A 174 4.02 -1.22 7.33
N ILE A 175 3.31 -0.45 8.16
CA ILE A 175 3.92 0.54 9.07
C ILE A 175 4.83 -0.18 10.06
N VAL A 176 4.36 -1.25 10.71
CA VAL A 176 5.16 -2.03 11.67
C VAL A 176 6.39 -2.64 11.01
N ALA A 177 6.24 -3.23 9.81
CA ALA A 177 7.35 -3.78 9.05
C ALA A 177 8.37 -2.70 8.65
N GLY A 178 7.90 -1.53 8.21
CA GLY A 178 8.75 -0.38 7.88
C GLY A 178 9.51 0.16 9.10
N LEU A 179 8.85 0.27 10.25
CA LEU A 179 9.46 0.69 11.51
C LEU A 179 10.49 -0.34 12.01
N GLY A 180 10.16 -1.64 11.91
CA GLY A 180 11.08 -2.72 12.26
C GLY A 180 12.33 -2.72 11.38
N TRP A 181 12.17 -2.54 10.07
CA TRP A 181 13.30 -2.41 9.14
C TRP A 181 14.15 -1.18 9.46
N TRP A 182 13.52 -0.03 9.72
CA TRP A 182 14.25 1.19 10.09
C TRP A 182 15.04 1.02 11.40
N LEU A 183 14.44 0.41 12.44
CA LEU A 183 15.11 0.16 13.71
C LEU A 183 16.26 -0.85 13.57
N LEU A 184 16.03 -1.99 12.93
CA LEU A 184 17.02 -3.05 12.82
C LEU A 184 18.11 -2.70 11.82
N VAL A 185 17.76 -2.31 10.59
CA VAL A 185 18.74 -2.19 9.50
C VAL A 185 19.43 -0.83 9.50
N ASN A 186 18.66 0.25 9.65
CA ASN A 186 19.24 1.60 9.58
C ASN A 186 19.89 2.03 10.90
N LYS A 187 19.26 1.71 12.04
CA LYS A 187 19.73 2.18 13.36
C LYS A 187 20.70 1.21 14.04
N LEU A 188 20.44 -0.10 14.01
CA LEU A 188 21.31 -1.10 14.65
C LEU A 188 22.48 -1.53 13.76
N PHE A 189 22.26 -1.76 12.47
CA PHE A 189 23.33 -2.18 11.55
C PHE A 189 23.95 -1.04 10.72
N GLY A 190 23.44 0.20 10.83
CA GLY A 190 24.02 1.38 10.19
C GLY A 190 23.93 1.41 8.65
N TYR A 191 23.20 0.48 8.03
CA TYR A 191 23.06 0.43 6.58
C TYR A 191 21.94 1.38 6.13
N LYS A 192 22.27 2.42 5.36
CA LYS A 192 21.28 3.28 4.68
C LYS A 192 20.78 2.63 3.39
N LYS A 193 20.11 1.48 3.50
CA LYS A 193 19.59 0.77 2.33
C LYS A 193 18.06 0.82 2.34
N GLU A 194 17.50 1.41 1.29
CA GLU A 194 16.06 1.36 1.05
C GLU A 194 15.59 -0.09 0.94
N LEU A 195 14.33 -0.33 1.35
CA LEU A 195 13.73 -1.65 1.28
C LEU A 195 13.67 -2.09 -0.19
N GLY A 196 14.47 -3.10 -0.56
CA GLY A 196 14.48 -3.62 -1.91
C GLY A 196 13.14 -4.27 -2.28
N HIS A 197 12.78 -4.24 -3.56
CA HIS A 197 11.55 -4.84 -4.08
C HIS A 197 11.45 -6.35 -3.74
N GLN A 198 12.59 -7.03 -3.71
CA GLN A 198 12.68 -8.44 -3.32
C GLN A 198 12.38 -8.65 -1.83
N ALA A 199 12.86 -7.76 -0.95
CA ALA A 199 12.56 -7.82 0.48
C ALA A 199 11.08 -7.54 0.74
N PHE A 200 10.51 -6.54 0.07
CA PHE A 200 9.06 -6.30 0.07
C PHE A 200 8.29 -7.54 -0.38
N GLY A 201 8.72 -8.18 -1.47
CA GLY A 201 8.08 -9.38 -1.98
C GLY A 201 8.02 -10.52 -0.94
N TRP A 202 9.13 -10.78 -0.26
CA TRP A 202 9.18 -11.78 0.81
C TRP A 202 8.35 -11.41 2.04
N ILE A 203 8.27 -10.12 2.40
CA ILE A 203 7.38 -9.65 3.46
C ILE A 203 5.92 -9.95 3.10
N CYS A 204 5.51 -9.71 1.86
CA CYS A 204 4.15 -10.02 1.42
C CYS A 204 3.86 -11.53 1.45
N VAL A 205 4.80 -12.38 1.01
CA VAL A 205 4.66 -13.85 1.08
C VAL A 205 4.58 -14.33 2.54
N GLY A 206 5.46 -13.81 3.41
CA GLY A 206 5.45 -14.12 4.83
C GLY A 206 4.16 -13.70 5.50
N TYR A 207 3.66 -12.49 5.20
CA TYR A 207 2.39 -11.98 5.70
C TYR A 207 1.21 -12.85 5.25
N ALA A 208 1.15 -13.20 3.97
CA ALA A 208 0.11 -14.08 3.44
C ALA A 208 0.10 -15.44 4.18
N THR A 209 1.28 -16.00 4.41
CA THR A 209 1.45 -17.28 5.15
C THR A 209 1.00 -17.14 6.60
N LEU A 210 1.34 -16.04 7.27
CA LEU A 210 0.87 -15.75 8.64
C LEU A 210 -0.65 -15.64 8.71
N LEU A 211 -1.30 -15.02 7.72
CA LEU A 211 -2.76 -14.98 7.65
C LEU A 211 -3.37 -16.37 7.50
N LEU A 212 -2.74 -17.27 6.74
CA LEU A 212 -3.22 -18.65 6.62
C LEU A 212 -3.13 -19.39 7.95
N ILE A 213 -1.99 -19.25 8.65
CA ILE A 213 -1.79 -19.83 9.98
C ILE A 213 -2.83 -19.26 10.95
N TRP A 214 -3.03 -17.94 10.95
CA TRP A 214 -4.01 -17.28 11.80
C TRP A 214 -5.44 -17.74 11.52
N GLY A 215 -5.84 -17.88 10.25
CA GLY A 215 -7.14 -18.45 9.88
C GLY A 215 -7.30 -19.90 10.34
N SER A 216 -6.24 -20.70 10.29
CA SER A 216 -6.28 -22.09 10.77
C SER A 216 -6.41 -22.23 12.29
N THR A 217 -6.07 -21.17 13.06
CA THR A 217 -6.12 -21.17 14.53
C THR A 217 -7.31 -20.41 15.12
N LEU A 218 -7.83 -19.39 14.45
CA LEU A 218 -8.84 -18.44 14.96
C LEU A 218 -10.17 -19.07 15.39
N LEU A 219 -10.67 -20.08 14.66
CA LEU A 219 -11.97 -20.70 14.91
C LEU A 219 -11.87 -22.12 15.49
N ARG A 220 -10.68 -22.51 15.92
CA ARG A 220 -10.43 -23.81 16.58
C ARG A 220 -10.13 -23.68 18.09
N MET A 221 -10.26 -22.46 18.62
CA MET A 221 -10.25 -22.14 20.06
C MET A 221 -11.65 -21.69 20.46
#